data_AF-A0A6C0CIL2-F1
#
_entry.id   AF-A0A6C0CIL2-F1
#
_cell.length_a   1.000
_cell.length_b   1.000
_cell.length_c   1.000
_cell.angle_alpha   90.00
_cell.angle_beta   90.00
_cell.angle_gamma   90.00
#
_symmetry.space_group_name_H-M   'P 1'
#
loop_
_entity.id
_entity.type
_entity.pdbx_description
1 polymer ?
#
loop_
_entity_poly.entity_id
_entity_poly.type
_entity_poly.pdbx_seq_one_letter_code
_entity_poly.pdbx_strand_id
1 'polypeptide(L)'
;MYIRMMEYFTFDSILAKLVFLILAIIAVHYNIVFGVIVILIFISLSQNVIEGMDGEMSNQDSSKDSNITSFKKTNCVDGKLMKDNQTITPEQVKDSFPNIKFTGKNCNPCDEDCKFEIVSGEEQVTNEENLRAMDSNSVNVNREDATKKK
;
A
#
# COMPACT_ATOMS: atom_id res chain seq x y z
N MET A 1 20.40 19.99 -20.92
CA MET A 1 20.89 20.50 -19.62
C MET A 1 19.74 21.08 -18.80
N TYR A 2 18.65 20.32 -18.62
CA TYR A 2 17.50 20.71 -17.76
C TYR A 2 17.00 19.55 -16.89
N ILE A 3 17.44 18.32 -17.19
CA ILE A 3 16.99 17.10 -16.51
C ILE A 3 17.73 16.88 -15.18
N ARG A 4 18.92 17.46 -14.99
CA ARG A 4 19.69 17.33 -13.73
C ARG A 4 19.33 18.34 -12.63
N MET A 5 18.36 19.23 -12.89
CA MET A 5 17.90 20.21 -11.89
C MET A 5 16.66 19.74 -11.11
N MET A 6 16.28 18.46 -11.29
CA MET A 6 15.13 17.81 -10.63
C MET A 6 15.56 16.76 -9.58
N GLU A 7 16.82 16.78 -9.13
CA GLU A 7 17.32 15.88 -8.07
C GLU A 7 17.46 16.57 -6.70
N TYR A 8 17.24 17.89 -6.60
CA TYR A 8 17.48 18.67 -5.37
C TYR A 8 16.24 18.96 -4.52
N PHE A 9 15.04 18.62 -4.97
CA PHE A 9 13.80 18.95 -4.24
C PHE A 9 13.17 17.72 -3.60
N THR A 10 13.77 17.26 -2.51
CA THR A 10 13.03 16.46 -1.52
C THR A 10 12.13 17.41 -0.71
N PHE A 11 10.83 17.39 -0.99
CA PHE A 11 9.81 18.30 -0.41
C PHE A 11 9.39 17.95 1.03
N ASP A 12 10.22 17.23 1.79
CA ASP A 12 9.89 16.82 3.16
C ASP A 12 10.17 17.91 4.19
N SER A 13 11.07 18.85 3.88
CA SER A 13 11.42 19.93 4.80
C SER A 13 10.36 21.03 4.81
N ILE A 14 9.94 21.43 6.02
CA ILE A 14 9.01 22.56 6.26
C ILE A 14 9.53 23.84 5.59
N LEU A 15 10.85 24.01 5.52
CA LEU A 15 11.50 25.13 4.84
C LEU A 15 11.21 25.14 3.34
N ALA A 16 11.24 23.98 2.68
CA ALA A 16 10.96 23.87 1.24
C ALA A 16 9.51 24.24 0.92
N LYS A 17 8.57 23.86 1.79
CA LYS A 17 7.15 24.24 1.67
C LYS A 17 6.93 25.75 1.80
N LEU A 18 7.62 26.39 2.75
CA LEU A 18 7.55 27.84 2.93
C LEU A 18 8.16 28.60 1.74
N VAL A 19 9.31 28.15 1.24
CA VAL A 19 9.96 28.76 0.07
C VAL A 19 9.07 28.63 -1.17
N PHE A 20 8.45 27.47 -1.39
CA PHE A 20 7.54 27.26 -2.50
C PHE A 20 6.31 28.18 -2.45
N LEU A 21 5.72 28.35 -1.25
CA LEU A 21 4.58 29.24 -1.04
C LEU A 21 4.93 30.69 -1.41
N ILE A 22 6.10 31.17 -0.99
CA ILE A 22 6.57 32.53 -1.30
C ILE A 22 6.75 32.70 -2.82
N LEU A 23 7.33 31.71 -3.51
CA LEU A 23 7.48 31.74 -4.97
C LEU A 23 6.14 31.74 -5.69
N ALA A 24 5.14 31.00 -5.20
CA ALA A 24 3.80 31.00 -5.77
C ALA A 24 3.14 32.38 -5.68
N ILE A 25 3.29 33.08 -4.55
CA ILE A 25 2.77 34.45 -4.37
C ILE A 25 3.42 35.42 -5.38
N ILE A 26 4.74 35.33 -5.54
CA ILE A 26 5.46 36.16 -6.51
C ILE A 26 5.01 35.85 -7.95
N ALA A 27 4.80 34.58 -8.29
CA ALA A 27 4.35 34.17 -9.62
C ALA A 27 2.94 34.68 -9.96
N VAL A 28 2.02 34.68 -8.98
CA VAL A 28 0.66 35.23 -9.13
C VAL A 28 0.70 36.71 -9.47
N HIS A 29 1.67 37.46 -8.93
CA HIS A 29 1.84 38.89 -9.22
C HIS A 29 2.17 39.18 -10.69
N TYR A 30 2.77 38.24 -11.43
CA TYR A 30 3.04 38.40 -12.86
C TYR A 30 1.84 38.01 -13.73
N ASN A 31 1.21 36.88 -13.44
CA ASN A 31 -0.01 36.46 -14.11
C ASN A 31 -0.73 35.40 -13.26
N ILE A 32 -2.04 35.60 -13.06
CA ILE A 32 -2.86 34.68 -12.27
C ILE A 32 -2.84 33.25 -12.84
N VAL A 33 -2.72 33.10 -14.16
CA VAL A 33 -2.66 31.79 -14.85
C VAL A 33 -1.39 31.03 -14.47
N PHE A 34 -0.25 31.70 -14.37
CA PHE A 34 1.00 31.07 -13.95
C PHE A 34 0.94 30.61 -12.50
N GLY A 35 0.27 31.38 -11.62
CA GLY A 35 0.05 30.99 -10.23
C GLY A 35 -0.74 29.68 -10.11
N VAL A 36 -1.83 29.54 -10.87
CA VAL A 36 -2.64 28.31 -10.88
C VAL A 36 -1.83 27.11 -11.34
N ILE A 37 -1.04 27.25 -12.40
CA ILE A 37 -0.17 26.17 -12.92
C ILE A 37 0.84 25.72 -11.87
N VAL A 38 1.49 26.66 -11.17
CA VAL A 38 2.47 26.36 -10.12
C VAL A 38 1.83 25.61 -8.95
N ILE A 39 0.63 26.01 -8.52
CA ILE A 39 -0.11 25.34 -7.45
C ILE A 39 -0.53 23.93 -7.85
N LEU A 40 -0.99 23.74 -9.10
CA LEU A 40 -1.36 22.41 -9.59
C LEU A 40 -0.15 21.47 -9.62
N ILE A 41 0.99 21.94 -10.14
CA ILE A 41 2.23 21.16 -10.14
C ILE A 41 2.65 20.80 -8.72
N PHE A 42 2.52 21.72 -7.77
CA PHE A 42 2.82 21.44 -6.36
C PHE A 42 1.93 20.34 -5.79
N ILE A 43 0.63 20.40 -6.04
CA ILE A 43 -0.31 19.38 -5.59
C ILE A 43 0.05 18.04 -6.22
N SER A 44 0.31 17.99 -7.54
CA SER A 44 0.71 16.76 -8.24
C SER A 44 2.02 16.16 -7.72
N LEU A 45 2.98 16.98 -7.28
CA LEU A 45 4.25 16.51 -6.73
C LEU A 45 4.20 16.22 -5.22
N SER A 46 3.29 16.85 -4.48
CA SER A 46 3.13 16.66 -3.03
C SER A 46 2.15 15.53 -2.68
N GLN A 47 1.25 15.22 -3.60
CA GLN A 47 0.42 14.05 -3.54
C GLN A 47 1.27 12.83 -3.94
N ASN A 48 1.84 12.12 -2.96
CA ASN A 48 2.05 10.68 -3.08
C ASN A 48 0.70 9.94 -3.03
N VAL A 49 -0.32 10.46 -3.74
CA VAL A 49 -1.61 9.81 -3.83
C VAL A 49 -1.44 8.77 -4.93
N ILE A 50 -1.10 7.55 -4.49
CA ILE A 50 -1.45 6.33 -5.22
C ILE A 50 -2.98 6.34 -5.28
N GLU A 51 -3.52 6.98 -6.31
CA GLU A 51 -4.84 6.63 -6.81
C GLU A 51 -4.68 5.25 -7.42
N GLY A 52 -5.31 4.25 -6.80
CA GLY A 52 -5.37 2.87 -7.27
C GLY A 52 -6.06 2.80 -8.62
N MET A 53 -5.32 3.14 -9.67
CA MET A 53 -5.62 2.76 -11.04
C MET A 53 -4.64 1.65 -11.38
N ASP A 54 -4.98 0.45 -10.92
CA ASP A 54 -4.31 -0.80 -11.25
C ASP A 54 -4.73 -1.20 -12.68
N GLY A 55 -4.35 -0.36 -13.64
CA GLY A 55 -4.35 -0.67 -15.05
C GLY A 55 -3.12 -1.50 -15.35
N GLU A 56 -3.30 -2.81 -15.28
CA GLU A 56 -2.36 -3.86 -15.64
C GLU A 56 -1.57 -3.53 -16.92
N MET A 57 -0.25 -3.32 -16.79
CA MET A 57 0.69 -3.67 -17.86
C MET A 57 2.01 -4.18 -17.27
N SER A 58 2.00 -5.49 -17.02
CA SER A 58 3.13 -6.42 -17.12
C SER A 58 4.50 -5.95 -16.59
N ASN A 59 4.80 -6.30 -15.34
CA ASN A 59 5.85 -7.29 -15.06
C ASN A 59 5.73 -7.74 -13.60
N GLN A 60 5.36 -9.02 -13.44
CA GLN A 60 5.34 -9.75 -12.17
C GLN A 60 6.74 -9.76 -11.54
N ASP A 61 6.88 -9.17 -10.34
CA ASP A 61 7.54 -9.77 -9.15
C ASP A 61 7.91 -8.73 -8.06
N SER A 62 7.89 -7.43 -8.33
CA SER A 62 8.50 -6.43 -7.43
C SER A 62 7.60 -5.85 -6.32
N SER A 63 6.30 -6.14 -6.30
CA SER A 63 5.36 -5.52 -5.34
C SER A 63 5.18 -6.29 -4.01
N LYS A 64 5.56 -7.57 -3.96
CA LYS A 64 5.52 -8.33 -2.69
C LYS A 64 6.69 -7.96 -1.78
N ASP A 65 7.86 -7.71 -2.37
CA ASP A 65 9.06 -7.34 -1.62
C ASP A 65 8.98 -5.94 -0.98
N SER A 66 8.28 -4.98 -1.61
CA SER A 66 8.23 -3.60 -1.11
C SER A 66 7.49 -3.48 0.23
N ASN A 67 6.38 -4.22 0.40
CA ASN A 67 5.60 -4.24 1.64
C ASN A 67 6.33 -4.98 2.77
N ILE A 68 7.00 -6.10 2.44
CA ILE A 68 7.80 -6.86 3.40
C ILE A 68 9.02 -6.05 3.86
N THR A 69 9.71 -5.39 2.94
CA THR A 69 10.88 -4.55 3.26
C THR A 69 10.50 -3.37 4.16
N SER A 70 9.37 -2.71 3.87
CA SER A 70 8.83 -1.63 4.70
C SER A 70 8.44 -2.11 6.10
N PHE A 71 7.84 -3.29 6.19
CA PHE A 71 7.49 -3.93 7.46
C PHE A 71 8.73 -4.23 8.29
N LYS A 72 9.75 -4.86 7.69
CA LYS A 72 11.01 -5.19 8.36
C LYS A 72 11.70 -3.93 8.88
N LYS A 73 11.80 -2.87 8.07
CA LYS A 73 12.44 -1.61 8.48
C LYS A 73 11.77 -0.94 9.69
N THR A 74 10.46 -1.10 9.84
CA THR A 74 9.69 -0.43 10.90
C THR A 74 9.62 -1.24 12.18
N ASN A 75 9.49 -2.56 12.06
CA ASN A 75 9.22 -3.45 13.20
C ASN A 75 10.43 -4.31 13.61
N CYS A 76 11.50 -4.36 12.81
CA CYS A 76 12.71 -5.11 13.14
C CYS A 76 13.78 -4.18 13.71
N VAL A 77 14.17 -4.43 14.96
CA VAL A 77 15.29 -3.75 15.62
C VAL A 77 16.27 -4.84 16.06
N ASP A 78 17.54 -4.71 15.68
CA ASP A 78 18.61 -5.68 15.98
C ASP A 78 18.27 -7.13 15.58
N GLY A 79 17.59 -7.30 14.45
CA GLY A 79 17.18 -8.61 13.94
C GLY A 79 16.00 -9.24 14.69
N LYS A 80 15.38 -8.54 15.63
CA LYS A 80 14.23 -9.02 16.40
C LYS A 80 12.97 -8.22 16.07
N LEU A 81 11.84 -8.91 15.98
CA LEU A 81 10.56 -8.25 15.82
C LEU A 81 10.18 -7.55 17.13
N MET A 82 9.91 -6.26 17.06
CA MET A 82 9.48 -5.45 18.19
C MET A 82 8.12 -4.80 17.90
N LYS A 83 7.28 -4.77 18.92
CA LYS A 83 6.02 -4.02 18.93
C LYS A 83 5.92 -3.30 20.26
N ASP A 84 5.68 -1.98 20.24
CA ASP A 84 5.54 -1.17 21.46
C ASP A 84 6.71 -1.34 22.45
N ASN A 85 7.94 -1.39 21.92
CA ASN A 85 9.18 -1.59 22.68
C ASN A 85 9.31 -2.96 23.39
N GLN A 86 8.44 -3.93 23.08
CA GLN A 86 8.53 -5.31 23.54
C GLN A 86 8.97 -6.23 22.41
N THR A 87 9.88 -7.15 22.72
CA THR A 87 10.31 -8.20 21.79
C THR A 87 9.19 -9.23 21.60
N ILE A 88 8.77 -9.43 20.36
CA ILE A 88 7.74 -10.39 19.98
C ILE A 88 8.42 -11.67 19.50
N THR A 89 8.10 -12.78 20.14
CA THR A 89 8.57 -14.11 19.72
C THR A 89 7.77 -14.63 18.53
N PRO A 90 8.30 -15.57 17.71
CA PRO A 90 7.60 -16.16 16.55
C PRO A 90 6.21 -16.74 16.85
N GLU A 91 5.95 -17.10 18.11
CA GLU A 91 4.66 -17.61 18.59
C GLU A 91 3.64 -16.47 18.76
N GLN A 92 4.10 -15.32 19.25
CA GLN A 92 3.28 -14.14 19.53
C GLN A 92 3.06 -13.24 18.30
N VAL A 93 3.72 -13.54 17.18
CA VAL A 93 3.57 -12.77 15.93
C VAL A 93 2.13 -12.81 15.44
N LYS A 94 1.45 -13.96 15.52
CA LYS A 94 0.06 -14.10 15.07
C LYS A 94 -0.90 -13.25 15.89
N ASP A 95 -0.66 -13.13 17.19
CA ASP A 95 -1.48 -12.32 18.09
C ASP A 95 -1.19 -10.82 17.94
N SER A 96 0.08 -10.48 17.72
CA SER A 96 0.54 -9.10 17.60
C SER A 96 0.30 -8.50 16.22
N PHE A 97 0.33 -9.34 15.18
CA PHE A 97 0.20 -9.00 13.77
C PHE A 97 -0.72 -10.04 13.08
N PRO A 98 -2.04 -9.95 13.28
CA PRO A 98 -3.01 -10.90 12.72
C PRO A 98 -3.02 -10.94 11.19
N ASN A 99 -2.49 -9.89 10.56
CA ASN A 99 -2.38 -9.76 9.11
C ASN A 99 -1.16 -10.49 8.52
N ILE A 100 -0.39 -11.25 9.32
CA ILE A 100 0.77 -12.00 8.83
C ILE A 100 0.44 -13.48 8.71
N LYS A 101 0.61 -14.01 7.49
CA LYS A 101 0.46 -15.44 7.20
C LYS A 101 1.81 -16.04 6.83
N PHE A 102 2.25 -17.04 7.58
CA PHE A 102 3.48 -17.76 7.29
C PHE A 102 3.22 -18.85 6.25
N THR A 103 4.06 -18.92 5.22
CA THR A 103 3.98 -19.97 4.18
C THR A 103 4.54 -21.31 4.67
N GLY A 104 5.22 -21.33 5.82
CA GLY A 104 5.85 -22.51 6.41
C GLY A 104 5.82 -22.52 7.93
N LYS A 105 6.98 -22.80 8.56
CA LYS A 105 7.09 -22.78 10.03
C LYS A 105 6.97 -21.35 10.55
N ASN A 106 6.42 -21.20 11.75
CA ASN A 106 6.53 -19.94 12.49
C ASN A 106 8.01 -19.59 12.64
N CYS A 107 8.41 -18.49 12.03
CA CYS A 107 9.76 -17.94 12.06
C CYS A 107 9.69 -16.47 12.44
N ASN A 108 10.82 -15.89 12.81
CA ASN A 108 10.89 -14.47 13.06
C ASN A 108 10.85 -13.74 11.71
N PRO A 109 9.85 -12.85 11.46
CA PRO A 109 9.74 -12.11 10.20
C PRO A 109 10.97 -11.26 9.86
N CYS A 110 11.84 -11.00 10.83
CA CYS A 110 13.09 -10.27 10.63
C CYS A 110 14.25 -11.14 10.13
N ASP A 111 14.10 -12.47 10.09
CA ASP A 111 15.11 -13.37 9.55
C ASP A 111 15.07 -13.35 8.01
N GLU A 112 16.24 -13.54 7.37
CA GLU A 112 16.37 -13.56 5.90
C GLU A 112 15.67 -14.77 5.26
N ASP A 113 15.67 -15.92 5.95
CA ASP A 113 15.07 -17.16 5.46
C ASP A 113 13.57 -17.30 5.78
N CYS A 114 12.98 -16.32 6.48
CA CYS A 114 11.58 -16.38 6.91
C CYS A 114 10.64 -15.91 5.81
N LYS A 115 9.87 -16.85 5.25
CA LYS A 115 8.85 -16.57 4.22
C LYS A 115 7.48 -16.35 4.85
N PHE A 116 7.01 -15.12 4.80
CA PHE A 116 5.68 -14.71 5.28
C PHE A 116 5.04 -13.72 4.29
N GLU A 117 3.72 -13.65 4.33
CA GLU A 117 2.89 -12.76 3.52
C GLU A 117 2.11 -11.83 4.45
N ILE A 118 1.93 -10.57 4.03
CA ILE A 118 1.10 -9.59 4.72
C ILE A 118 -0.23 -9.54 3.99
N VAL A 119 -1.27 -10.11 4.60
CA VAL A 119 -2.64 -10.12 4.09
C VAL A 119 -3.21 -8.71 4.24
N SER A 120 -3.42 -8.02 3.11
CA SER A 120 -4.07 -6.70 3.11
C SER A 120 -5.57 -6.83 3.40
N GLY A 121 -6.22 -5.74 3.80
CA GLY A 121 -7.66 -5.72 4.11
C GLY A 121 -8.54 -6.21 2.95
N GLU A 122 -8.08 -6.12 1.70
CA GLU A 122 -8.83 -6.55 0.51
C GLU A 122 -8.97 -8.08 0.41
N GLU A 123 -7.92 -8.83 0.78
CA GLU A 123 -7.96 -10.29 0.87
C GLU A 123 -8.84 -10.76 2.05
N GLN A 124 -8.90 -9.99 3.13
CA GLN A 124 -9.84 -10.24 4.23
C GLN A 124 -11.29 -10.02 3.79
N VAL A 125 -11.58 -8.90 3.11
CA VAL A 125 -12.92 -8.59 2.61
C VAL A 125 -13.40 -9.64 1.61
N THR A 126 -12.55 -10.11 0.69
CA THR A 126 -12.94 -11.17 -0.25
C THR A 126 -13.16 -12.52 0.42
N ASN A 127 -12.34 -12.90 1.41
CA ASN A 127 -12.59 -14.13 2.16
C ASN A 127 -13.86 -14.04 2.99
N GLU A 128 -14.12 -12.90 3.64
CA GLU A 128 -15.36 -12.68 4.38
C GLU A 128 -16.58 -12.69 3.46
N GLU A 129 -16.51 -12.05 2.29
CA GLU A 129 -17.58 -12.05 1.30
C GLU A 129 -17.87 -13.47 0.80
N ASN A 130 -16.84 -14.29 0.57
CA ASN A 130 -17.01 -15.70 0.20
C ASN A 130 -17.61 -16.57 1.33
N LEU A 131 -17.53 -16.13 2.58
CA LEU A 131 -18.15 -16.79 3.73
C LEU A 131 -19.54 -16.25 4.05
N ARG A 132 -20.01 -15.19 3.37
CA ARG A 132 -21.38 -14.70 3.54
C ARG A 132 -22.37 -15.70 2.97
N ALA A 133 -23.53 -15.77 3.62
CA ALA A 133 -24.64 -16.57 3.13
C ALA A 133 -25.08 -16.04 1.75
N MET A 134 -25.08 -16.92 0.75
CA MET A 134 -25.62 -16.60 -0.57
C MET A 134 -27.15 -16.49 -0.51
N ASP A 135 -27.70 -15.45 -1.15
CA ASP A 135 -29.15 -15.31 -1.33
C ASP A 135 -29.66 -16.45 -2.22
N SER A 136 -30.72 -17.13 -1.78
CA SER A 136 -31.33 -18.26 -2.52
C SER A 136 -31.88 -17.85 -3.89
N ASN A 137 -32.15 -16.56 -4.12
CA ASN A 137 -32.60 -16.02 -5.40
C ASN A 137 -31.45 -15.72 -6.37
N SER A 138 -30.19 -15.73 -5.91
CA SER A 138 -29.02 -15.50 -6.76
C SER A 138 -28.63 -16.73 -7.60
N VAL A 139 -29.12 -17.92 -7.22
CA VAL A 139 -28.92 -19.15 -7.97
C VAL A 139 -30.04 -19.31 -9.00
N ASN A 140 -29.74 -19.04 -10.27
CA ASN A 140 -30.69 -19.27 -11.36
C ASN A 140 -30.83 -20.78 -11.60
N VAL A 141 -31.87 -21.36 -11.00
CA VAL A 141 -32.23 -22.76 -11.21
C VAL A 141 -32.84 -22.89 -12.59
N ASN A 142 -32.06 -23.42 -13.55
CA ASN A 142 -32.62 -23.85 -14.83
C ASN A 142 -33.55 -25.05 -14.57
N ARG A 143 -34.87 -24.77 -14.54
CA ARG A 143 -35.91 -25.76 -14.21
C ARG A 143 -35.90 -26.97 -15.16
N GLU A 144 -35.39 -26.81 -16.37
CA GLU A 144 -35.34 -27.87 -17.39
C GLU A 144 -34.35 -29.00 -17.02
N ASP A 145 -33.28 -28.68 -16.30
CA ASP A 145 -32.26 -29.64 -15.87
C ASP A 145 -32.65 -30.34 -14.55
N ALA A 146 -33.41 -29.67 -13.68
CA ALA A 146 -33.89 -30.25 -12.42
C ALA A 146 -34.96 -31.33 -12.62
N THR A 147 -35.68 -31.33 -13.76
CA THR A 147 -36.74 -32.31 -14.05
C THR A 147 -36.29 -33.51 -14.89
N LYS A 148 -35.03 -33.58 -15.34
CA LYS A 148 -34.50 -34.78 -16.00
C LYS A 148 -34.22 -35.85 -14.94
N LYS A 149 -35.25 -36.65 -14.61
CA LYS A 149 -35.07 -37.92 -13.89
C LYS A 149 -34.17 -38.83 -14.74
N LYS A 150 -33.13 -39.33 -14.08
CA LYS A 150 -32.20 -40.36 -14.58
C LYS A 150 -32.94 -41.67 -14.85
#